data_AF-A0A353XQE0-F1
#
_entry.id   AF-A0A353XQE0-F1
#
_cell.length_a   1.000
_cell.length_b   1.000
_cell.length_c   1.000
_cell.angle_alpha   90.00
_cell.angle_beta   90.00
_cell.angle_gamma   90.00
#
_symmetry.space_group_name_H-M   'P 1'
#
loop_
_entity.id
_entity.type
_entity.pdbx_description
1 polymer ?
#
loop_
_entity_poly.entity_id
_entity_poly.type
_entity_poly.pdbx_seq_one_letter_code
_entity_poly.pdbx_strand_id
1 'polypeptide(L)' 'MGDRSANAPLKMSHDWGPKTPLIEATIGDFFDAVVEKYPDQEALVVCHQNIRWSYRELQ' A
#
# COMPACT_ATOMS: atom_id res chain seq x y z
N MET A 1 -26.44 -1.37 -11.56
CA MET A 1 -26.80 0.00 -11.99
C MET A 1 -25.58 0.85 -11.68
N GLY A 2 -24.73 1.13 -12.67
CA GLY A 2 -23.39 1.69 -12.43
C GLY A 2 -23.46 3.04 -11.71
N ASP A 3 -22.64 3.21 -10.68
CA ASP A 3 -22.53 4.48 -9.97
C ASP A 3 -22.17 5.57 -10.97
N ARG A 4 -23.01 6.61 -11.04
CA ARG A 4 -22.72 7.77 -11.88
C ARG A 4 -21.50 8.47 -11.28
N SER A 5 -20.43 8.61 -12.07
CA SER A 5 -19.31 9.48 -11.72
C SER A 5 -19.85 10.84 -11.28
N ALA A 6 -19.25 11.43 -10.25
CA ALA A 6 -19.61 12.75 -9.71
C ALA A 6 -19.56 13.86 -10.78
N ASN A 7 -18.94 13.59 -11.93
CA ASN A 7 -18.74 14.54 -13.02
C ASN A 7 -19.79 14.42 -14.17
N ALA A 8 -20.88 13.66 -13.98
CA ALA A 8 -21.92 13.50 -15.02
C ALA A 8 -22.85 14.73 -15.14
N PRO A 9 -23.27 15.14 -16.36
CA PRO A 9 -22.98 14.53 -17.66
C PRO A 9 -21.63 15.02 -18.24
N LEU A 10 -20.79 14.07 -18.63
CA LEU A 10 -19.46 14.35 -19.16
C LEU A 10 -19.54 14.78 -20.64
N LYS A 11 -19.07 15.99 -20.97
CA LYS A 11 -18.86 16.49 -22.34
C LYS A 11 -17.51 16.07 -22.94
N MET A 12 -16.56 15.62 -22.12
CA MET A 12 -15.24 15.13 -22.52
C MET A 12 -14.97 13.76 -21.89
N SER A 13 -14.30 12.86 -22.62
CA SER A 13 -13.91 11.51 -22.15
C SER A 13 -12.56 11.52 -21.44
N HIS A 14 -12.36 12.47 -20.53
CA HIS A 14 -11.16 12.56 -19.70
C HIS A 14 -11.61 12.75 -18.26
N ASP A 15 -11.16 11.85 -17.39
CA ASP A 15 -11.34 11.93 -15.95
C ASP A 15 -9.96 11.90 -15.27
N TRP A 16 -9.82 12.65 -14.18
CA TRP A 16 -8.56 12.77 -13.44
C TRP A 16 -8.84 12.67 -11.94
N GLY A 17 -8.12 11.77 -11.26
CA GLY A 17 -8.23 11.55 -9.81
C GLY A 17 -7.31 12.45 -8.96
N PRO A 18 -7.44 12.47 -7.63
CA PRO A 18 -6.58 13.29 -6.78
C PRO A 18 -5.08 13.02 -6.99
N LYS A 19 -4.26 14.08 -6.91
CA LYS A 19 -2.80 14.00 -7.07
C LYS A 19 -2.13 13.62 -5.74
N THR A 20 -1.96 12.33 -5.50
CA THR A 20 -1.13 11.81 -4.39
C THR A 20 0.32 11.65 -4.87
N PRO A 21 1.33 12.08 -4.09
CA PRO A 21 2.74 11.85 -4.44
C PRO A 21 3.05 10.36 -4.65
N LEU A 22 3.88 10.05 -5.63
CA LEU A 22 4.39 8.71 -5.85
C LEU A 22 5.47 8.37 -4.82
N ILE A 23 5.51 7.11 -4.38
CA ILE A 23 6.64 6.57 -3.63
C ILE A 23 7.67 6.13 -4.67
N GLU A 24 8.78 6.88 -4.77
CA GLU A 24 9.85 6.68 -5.76
C GLU A 24 10.86 5.58 -5.37
N ALA A 25 10.49 4.68 -4.45
CA ALA A 25 11.35 3.61 -3.94
C ALA A 25 10.94 2.24 -4.51
N THR A 26 11.90 1.34 -4.69
CA THR A 26 11.56 -0.05 -4.99
C THR A 26 10.92 -0.72 -3.77
N ILE A 27 10.26 -1.86 -3.97
CA ILE A 27 9.69 -2.63 -2.86
C ILE A 27 10.79 -3.02 -1.86
N GLY A 28 11.98 -3.40 -2.35
CA GLY A 28 13.11 -3.75 -1.49
C GLY A 28 13.59 -2.57 -0.66
N ASP A 29 13.88 -1.43 -1.30
CA ASP A 29 14.37 -0.24 -0.60
C ASP A 29 13.36 0.28 0.44
N PHE A 30 12.08 0.28 0.08
CA PHE A 30 11.03 0.72 0.99
C PHE A 30 10.86 -0.27 2.15
N PHE A 31 10.97 -1.56 1.88
CA PHE A 31 10.89 -2.60 2.91
C PHE A 31 12.07 -2.49 3.89
N ASP A 32 13.29 -2.34 3.40
CA ASP A 32 14.48 -2.14 4.24
C ASP A 32 14.33 -0.90 5.15
N ALA A 33 13.80 0.20 4.60
CA ALA A 33 13.52 1.41 5.38
C ALA A 33 12.45 1.20 6.49
N VAL A 34 11.45 0.35 6.23
CA VAL A 34 10.44 -0.02 7.23
C VAL A 34 11.04 -0.92 8.31
N VAL A 35 11.88 -1.89 7.94
CA VAL A 35 12.59 -2.77 8.89
C VAL A 35 13.50 -1.96 9.80
N GLU A 36 14.22 -0.97 9.27
CA GLU A 36 15.06 -0.09 10.09
C GLU A 36 14.25 0.77 11.06
N LYS A 37 13.10 1.29 10.62
CA LYS A 37 12.27 2.20 11.42
C LYS A 37 11.43 1.48 12.48
N TYR A 38 10.97 0.27 12.20
CA TYR A 38 10.01 -0.47 13.03
C TYR A 38 10.40 -1.96 13.20
N PRO A 39 11.63 -2.27 13.63
CA PRO A 39 12.17 -3.62 13.55
C PRO A 39 11.37 -4.65 14.33
N ASP A 40 10.86 -4.27 15.51
CA ASP A 40 10.19 -5.18 16.45
C ASP A 40 8.65 -5.15 16.29
N GLN A 41 8.12 -4.39 15.33
CA GLN A 41 6.68 -4.37 15.06
C GLN A 41 6.25 -5.59 14.24
N GLU A 42 5.06 -6.11 14.49
CA GLU A 42 4.49 -7.24 13.74
C GLU A 42 4.31 -6.90 12.25
N ALA A 43 4.91 -7.71 11.39
CA ALA A 43 4.87 -7.57 9.93
C ALA A 43 4.00 -8.64 9.27
N LEU A 44 4.04 -9.88 9.78
CA LEU A 44 3.29 -11.00 9.21
C LEU A 44 2.69 -11.89 10.32
N VAL A 45 1.39 -12.18 10.21
CA VAL A 45 0.69 -13.11 11.10
C VAL A 45 -0.03 -14.17 10.26
N VAL A 46 0.38 -15.43 10.41
CA VAL A 46 -0.24 -16.59 9.74
C VAL A 46 -0.78 -17.56 10.79
N CYS A 47 -2.04 -17.39 11.18
CA CYS A 47 -2.66 -18.11 12.28
C CYS A 47 -2.62 -19.63 12.13
N HIS A 48 -2.88 -20.14 10.92
CA HIS A 48 -2.94 -21.58 10.66
C HIS A 48 -1.57 -22.27 10.69
N GLN A 49 -0.47 -21.51 10.59
CA GLN A 49 0.91 -22.00 10.68
C GLN A 49 1.56 -21.63 12.02
N ASN A 50 0.82 -20.98 12.92
CA ASN A 50 1.33 -20.40 14.15
C ASN A 50 2.56 -19.49 13.93
N ILE A 51 2.57 -18.73 12.83
CA ILE A 51 3.63 -17.77 12.51
C ILE A 51 3.20 -16.38 12.93
N ARG A 52 4.11 -15.69 13.62
CA ARG A 52 4.03 -14.28 13.95
C ARG A 52 5.44 -13.73 13.88
N TRP A 53 5.70 -12.91 12.86
CA TRP A 53 7.01 -12.32 12.60
C TRP A 53 6.94 -10.81 12.69
N SER A 54 7.94 -10.24 13.34
CA SER A 54 8.28 -8.83 13.27
C SER A 54 8.91 -8.47 11.92
N TYR A 55 9.04 -7.18 11.61
CA TYR A 55 9.73 -6.75 10.39
C TYR A 55 11.17 -7.27 10.31
N ARG A 56 11.88 -7.31 11.44
CA ARG A 56 13.24 -7.88 11.51
C ARG A 56 13.29 -9.38 11.23
N GLU A 57 12.27 -10.13 11.60
CA GLU A 57 12.20 -11.58 11.36
C GLU A 57 11.76 -11.94 9.93
N LEU A 58 11.14 -10.98 9.21
CA LEU A 58 10.62 -11.18 7.86
C LEU A 58 11.64 -10.84 6.75
N GLN A 59 12.72 -10.12 7.06
CA GLN A 59 13.77 -9.74 6.10
C GLN A 59 14.62 -10.93 5.67
#